data_AF-A0A6N7ARS9-F1
#
_entry.id   AF-A0A6N7ARS9-F1
#
_cell.length_a   1.000
_cell.length_b   1.000
_cell.length_c   1.000
_cell.angle_alpha   90.00
_cell.angle_beta   90.00
_cell.angle_gamma   90.00
#
_symmetry.space_group_name_H-M   'P 1'
#
loop_
_entity.id
_entity.type
_entity.pdbx_description
1 polymer ?
#
loop_
_entity_poly.entity_id
_entity_poly.type
_entity_poly.pdbx_seq_one_letter_code
_entity_poly.pdbx_strand_id
1 'polypeptide(L)'
;MTEDRKKASEEQLAYAGVLNIGMWVGLALLVVTFVLYISGVVPSYVPIEKLSEIPQGSSVPYWGMRAHEFNQVFNVPMGWGWLNLVGKGDYLNFVGIAILGGLSILCYLVILPILIRKKDTAYVAIAILEVLVLALAASGILKAGGH
;
A
#
# COMPACT_ATOMS: atom_id res chain seq x y z
N MET A 1 -0.14 -37.15 27.41
CA MET A 1 -0.48 -36.27 26.26
C MET A 1 0.73 -35.42 25.97
N THR A 2 1.52 -35.83 25.00
CA THR A 2 2.70 -35.08 24.53
C THR A 2 2.17 -33.91 23.71
N GLU A 3 2.32 -32.68 24.21
CA GLU A 3 2.08 -31.50 23.39
C GLU A 3 3.09 -31.50 22.25
N ASP A 4 2.64 -31.93 21.07
CA ASP A 4 3.35 -31.74 19.82
C ASP A 4 3.30 -30.24 19.50
N ARG A 5 4.24 -29.47 20.05
CA ARG A 5 4.52 -28.12 19.58
C ARG A 5 5.00 -28.24 18.15
N LYS A 6 4.06 -28.25 17.18
CA LYS A 6 4.35 -28.09 15.75
C LYS A 6 5.34 -26.95 15.60
N LYS A 7 6.62 -27.27 15.39
CA LYS A 7 7.63 -26.27 15.07
C LYS A 7 7.20 -25.62 13.77
N ALA A 8 6.95 -24.31 13.81
CA ALA A 8 6.59 -23.54 12.62
C ALA A 8 7.63 -23.80 11.53
N SER A 9 7.18 -23.96 10.29
CA SER A 9 8.07 -24.23 9.18
C SER A 9 8.95 -23.02 8.88
N GLU A 10 10.07 -23.25 8.19
CA GLU A 10 11.05 -22.20 7.87
C GLU A 10 10.41 -21.00 7.15
N GLU A 11 9.51 -21.27 6.22
CA GLU A 11 8.72 -20.25 5.51
C GLU A 11 7.76 -19.48 6.42
N GLN A 12 7.12 -20.15 7.39
CA GLN A 12 6.22 -19.48 8.36
C GLN A 12 7.00 -18.55 9.29
N LEU A 13 8.18 -18.99 9.73
CA LEU A 13 9.07 -18.18 10.56
C LEU A 13 9.63 -16.97 9.79
N ALA A 14 10.05 -17.18 8.53
CA ALA A 14 10.52 -16.10 7.67
C ALA A 14 9.42 -15.07 7.40
N TYR A 15 8.21 -15.54 7.06
CA TYR A 15 7.03 -14.68 6.87
C TYR A 15 6.70 -13.87 8.12
N ALA A 16 6.58 -14.54 9.27
CA ALA A 16 6.20 -13.89 10.52
C ALA A 16 7.24 -12.86 10.97
N GLY A 17 8.53 -13.16 10.78
CA GLY A 17 9.62 -12.23 11.10
C GLY A 17 9.54 -10.95 10.28
N VAL A 18 9.37 -11.09 8.97
CA VAL A 18 9.24 -9.96 8.04
C VAL A 18 7.97 -9.16 8.33
N LEU A 19 6.83 -9.83 8.49
CA LEU A 19 5.55 -9.17 8.77
C LEU A 19 5.60 -8.38 10.08
N ASN A 20 6.19 -8.94 11.13
CA ASN A 20 6.29 -8.29 12.42
C ASN A 20 7.20 -7.05 12.38
N ILE A 21 8.34 -7.11 11.70
CA ILE A 21 9.20 -5.93 11.55
C ILE A 21 8.51 -4.90 10.65
N GLY A 22 7.97 -5.36 9.53
CA GLY A 22 7.29 -4.53 8.54
C GLY A 22 6.12 -3.75 9.09
N MET A 23 5.29 -4.37 9.95
CA MET A 23 4.14 -3.68 10.56
C MET A 23 4.59 -2.55 11.48
N TRP A 24 5.62 -2.76 12.30
CA TRP A 24 6.14 -1.75 13.21
C TRP A 24 6.80 -0.60 12.45
N VAL A 25 7.59 -0.92 11.43
CA VAL A 25 8.22 0.08 10.55
C VAL A 25 7.16 0.89 9.81
N GLY A 26 6.18 0.22 9.19
CA GLY A 26 5.10 0.88 8.46
C GLY A 26 4.23 1.75 9.36
N LEU A 27 3.90 1.28 10.55
CA LEU A 27 3.14 2.05 11.54
C LEU A 27 3.93 3.27 12.04
N ALA A 28 5.19 3.09 12.41
CA ALA A 28 6.04 4.19 12.83
C ALA A 28 6.17 5.25 11.73
N LEU A 29 6.36 4.82 10.49
CA LEU A 29 6.40 5.73 9.34
C LEU A 29 5.06 6.46 9.17
N LEU A 30 3.94 5.76 9.28
CA LEU A 30 2.61 6.37 9.17
C LEU A 30 2.40 7.46 10.23
N VAL A 31 2.80 7.19 11.47
CA VAL A 31 2.70 8.16 12.58
C VAL A 31 3.59 9.36 12.32
N VAL A 32 4.86 9.15 11.96
CA VAL A 32 5.81 10.24 11.70
C VAL A 32 5.34 11.11 10.53
N THR A 33 4.92 10.49 9.43
CA THR A 33 4.45 11.21 8.24
C THR A 33 3.12 11.91 8.49
N PHE A 34 2.24 11.36 9.34
CA PHE A 34 1.04 12.04 9.80
C PHE A 34 1.36 13.30 10.61
N VAL A 35 2.31 13.21 11.56
CA VAL A 35 2.77 14.36 12.34
C VAL A 35 3.36 15.44 11.43
N LEU A 36 4.16 15.04 10.42
CA LEU A 36 4.70 15.97 9.42
C LEU A 36 3.58 16.64 8.62
N TYR A 37 2.56 15.90 8.20
CA TYR A 37 1.41 16.45 7.48
C TYR A 37 0.65 17.50 8.30
N ILE A 38 0.26 17.17 9.54
CA ILE A 38 -0.50 18.11 10.38
C ILE A 38 0.34 19.31 10.83
N SER A 39 1.67 19.17 10.90
CA SER A 39 2.57 20.28 11.24
C SER A 39 2.67 21.33 10.14
N GLY A 40 2.27 21.01 8.91
CA GLY A 40 2.35 21.91 7.76
C GLY A 40 3.77 22.21 7.29
N VAL A 41 4.78 21.50 7.79
CA VAL A 41 6.20 21.71 7.43
C VAL A 41 6.46 21.36 5.96
N VAL A 42 5.74 20.37 5.43
CA VAL A 42 5.84 19.96 4.02
C VAL A 42 4.59 20.42 3.27
N PRO A 43 4.72 21.07 2.10
CA PRO A 43 3.56 21.53 1.34
C PRO A 43 2.71 20.35 0.86
N SER A 44 1.39 20.45 1.02
CA SER A 44 0.44 19.49 0.48
C SER A 44 0.28 19.66 -1.04
N TYR A 45 0.00 18.56 -1.74
CA TYR A 45 -0.38 18.60 -3.15
C TYR A 45 -1.78 19.20 -3.32
N VAL A 46 -2.73 18.74 -2.49
CA VAL A 46 -4.06 19.33 -2.38
C VAL A 46 -4.16 20.10 -1.06
N PRO A 47 -4.26 21.45 -1.10
CA PRO A 47 -4.45 22.25 0.10
C PRO A 47 -5.74 21.87 0.85
N ILE A 48 -5.72 21.88 2.18
CA ILE A 48 -6.89 21.49 2.98
C ILE A 48 -8.04 22.49 2.77
N GLU A 49 -7.71 23.77 2.57
CA GLU A 49 -8.66 24.84 2.33
C GLU A 49 -9.44 24.62 1.03
N LYS A 50 -8.74 24.10 0.01
CA LYS A 50 -9.34 23.73 -1.27
C LYS A 50 -10.36 22.61 -1.11
N LEU A 51 -10.17 21.68 -0.18
CA LEU A 51 -11.07 20.52 -0.05
C LEU A 51 -12.51 20.92 0.30
N SER A 52 -12.70 21.96 1.10
CA SER A 52 -14.01 22.45 1.51
C SER A 52 -14.70 23.35 0.47
N GLU A 53 -13.99 23.79 -0.56
CA GLU A 53 -14.56 24.61 -1.63
C GLU A 53 -15.58 23.80 -2.45
N ILE A 54 -16.67 24.46 -2.87
CA ILE A 54 -17.67 23.90 -3.79
C ILE A 54 -17.33 24.39 -5.20
N PRO A 55 -16.92 23.50 -6.12
CA PRO A 55 -16.65 23.87 -7.50
C PRO A 55 -17.91 24.33 -8.23
N GLN A 56 -17.74 25.24 -9.19
CA GLN A 56 -18.84 25.72 -10.02
C GLN A 56 -19.50 24.55 -10.77
N GLY A 57 -20.82 24.40 -10.61
CA GLY A 57 -21.59 23.33 -11.22
C GLY A 57 -21.72 22.05 -10.39
N SER A 58 -21.17 22.01 -9.17
CA SER A 58 -21.35 20.91 -8.22
C SER A 58 -22.25 21.32 -7.04
N SER A 59 -23.01 20.37 -6.49
CA SER A 59 -23.73 20.53 -5.22
C SER A 59 -22.93 20.03 -4.01
N VAL A 60 -21.77 19.41 -4.25
CA VAL A 60 -20.88 18.87 -3.21
C VAL A 60 -19.50 19.53 -3.25
N PRO A 61 -18.85 19.72 -2.09
CA PRO A 61 -17.47 20.17 -2.00
C PRO A 61 -16.50 19.13 -2.58
N TYR A 62 -15.24 19.51 -2.85
CA TYR A 62 -14.26 18.60 -3.45
C TYR A 62 -14.05 17.30 -2.65
N TRP A 63 -14.10 17.33 -1.32
CA TRP A 63 -14.02 16.10 -0.49
C TRP A 63 -15.21 15.15 -0.66
N GLY A 64 -16.35 15.65 -1.14
CA GLY A 64 -17.56 14.87 -1.41
C GLY A 64 -17.64 14.33 -2.84
N MET A 65 -16.67 14.65 -3.72
CA MET A 65 -16.62 14.14 -5.09
C MET A 65 -16.27 12.66 -5.13
N ARG A 66 -16.65 11.97 -6.22
CA ARG A 66 -16.15 10.62 -6.47
C ARG A 66 -14.65 10.67 -6.70
N ALA A 67 -13.92 9.65 -6.23
CA ALA A 67 -12.47 9.60 -6.32
C ALA A 67 -11.95 9.79 -7.76
N HIS A 68 -12.65 9.25 -8.76
CA HIS A 68 -12.26 9.44 -10.16
C HIS A 68 -12.35 10.90 -10.62
N GLU A 69 -13.43 11.61 -10.25
CA GLU A 69 -13.63 13.02 -10.58
C GLU A 69 -12.63 13.90 -9.83
N PHE A 70 -12.41 13.61 -8.55
CA PHE A 70 -11.39 14.28 -7.74
C PHE A 70 -10.00 14.17 -8.37
N ASN A 71 -9.60 12.96 -8.78
CA ASN A 71 -8.29 12.73 -9.39
C ASN A 71 -8.15 13.47 -10.73
N GLN A 72 -9.21 13.57 -11.52
CA GLN A 72 -9.19 14.36 -12.76
C GLN A 72 -9.02 15.86 -12.49
N VAL A 73 -9.78 16.41 -11.54
CA VAL A 73 -9.72 17.82 -11.17
C VAL A 73 -8.33 18.22 -10.69
N PHE A 74 -7.75 17.44 -9.79
CA PHE A 74 -6.44 17.73 -9.20
C PHE A 74 -5.27 17.14 -10.02
N ASN A 75 -5.54 16.57 -11.20
CA ASN A 75 -4.56 15.90 -12.04
C ASN A 75 -3.69 14.91 -11.26
N VAL A 76 -4.32 14.17 -10.33
CA VAL A 76 -3.63 13.18 -9.52
C VAL A 76 -3.24 12.01 -10.43
N PRO A 77 -1.95 11.62 -10.45
CA PRO A 77 -1.51 10.49 -11.26
C PRO A 77 -2.11 9.19 -10.71
N MET A 78 -2.55 8.32 -11.62
CA MET A 78 -3.14 7.02 -11.30
C MET A 78 -2.07 5.92 -11.14
N GLY A 79 -2.41 4.83 -10.45
CA GLY A 79 -1.50 3.70 -10.25
C GLY A 79 -0.22 4.12 -9.54
N TRP A 80 0.93 3.60 -9.95
CA TRP A 80 2.26 3.92 -9.36
C TRP A 80 2.71 5.38 -9.51
N GLY A 81 1.99 6.22 -10.27
CA GLY A 81 2.40 7.60 -10.49
C GLY A 81 2.35 8.48 -9.24
N TRP A 82 1.68 8.06 -8.17
CA TRP A 82 1.72 8.73 -6.86
C TRP A 82 3.14 8.82 -6.27
N LEU A 83 4.09 7.97 -6.70
CA LEU A 83 5.48 8.02 -6.26
C LEU A 83 6.14 9.39 -6.55
N ASN A 84 5.68 10.09 -7.59
CA ASN A 84 6.13 11.45 -7.90
C ASN A 84 5.64 12.51 -6.91
N LEU A 85 4.62 12.18 -6.10
CA LEU A 85 4.01 13.06 -5.10
C LEU A 85 4.55 12.84 -3.69
N VAL A 86 5.48 11.90 -3.47
CA VAL A 86 6.03 11.60 -2.13
C VAL A 86 6.65 12.82 -1.43
N GLY A 87 7.12 13.81 -2.20
CA GLY A 87 7.59 15.09 -1.66
C GLY A 87 6.49 16.02 -1.14
N LYS A 88 5.23 15.62 -1.19
CA LYS A 88 4.06 16.38 -0.75
C LYS A 88 3.51 15.79 0.54
N GLY A 89 3.17 16.64 1.51
CA GLY A 89 2.87 16.21 2.88
C GLY A 89 1.69 15.23 2.98
N ASP A 90 0.66 15.45 2.17
CA ASP A 90 -0.53 14.61 2.03
C ASP A 90 -0.21 13.22 1.43
N TYR A 91 0.66 13.16 0.42
CA TYR A 91 1.07 11.90 -0.22
C TYR A 91 2.22 11.19 0.50
N LEU A 92 2.92 11.88 1.40
CA LEU A 92 3.95 11.26 2.23
C LEU A 92 3.34 10.24 3.21
N ASN A 93 2.14 10.53 3.75
CA ASN A 93 1.41 9.58 4.58
C ASN A 93 1.03 8.30 3.81
N PHE A 94 0.69 8.48 2.53
CA PHE A 94 0.36 7.36 1.64
C PHE A 94 1.52 6.36 1.46
N VAL A 95 2.78 6.78 1.66
CA VAL A 95 3.93 5.86 1.67
C VAL A 95 3.81 4.81 2.77
N GLY A 96 3.42 5.21 3.99
CA GLY A 96 3.23 4.29 5.10
C GLY A 96 2.14 3.26 4.80
N ILE A 97 1.03 3.73 4.22
CA ILE A 97 -0.08 2.88 3.78
C ILE A 97 0.38 1.90 2.70
N ALA A 98 1.13 2.38 1.70
CA ALA A 98 1.64 1.56 0.61
C ALA A 98 2.62 0.49 1.11
N ILE A 99 3.49 0.80 2.07
CA ILE A 99 4.38 -0.18 2.69
C ILE A 99 3.58 -1.25 3.43
N LEU A 100 2.62 -0.84 4.28
CA LEU A 100 1.78 -1.78 5.04
C LEU A 100 0.97 -2.70 4.11
N GLY A 101 0.36 -2.16 3.06
CA GLY A 101 -0.34 -2.96 2.05
C GLY A 101 0.60 -3.82 1.20
N GLY A 102 1.82 -3.34 0.96
CA GLY A 102 2.88 -4.04 0.22
C GLY A 102 3.59 -5.14 1.01
N LEU A 103 3.39 -5.23 2.33
CA LEU A 103 4.00 -6.28 3.15
C LEU A 103 3.63 -7.68 2.67
N SER A 104 2.40 -7.88 2.20
CA SER A 104 1.96 -9.16 1.63
C SER A 104 2.85 -9.57 0.45
N ILE A 105 3.14 -8.64 -0.47
CA ILE A 105 4.03 -8.86 -1.62
C ILE A 105 5.44 -9.22 -1.12
N LEU A 106 5.97 -8.43 -0.19
CA LEU A 106 7.32 -8.60 0.33
C LEU A 106 7.48 -9.95 1.05
N CYS A 107 6.49 -10.34 1.84
CA CYS A 107 6.45 -11.63 2.51
C CYS A 107 6.46 -12.80 1.51
N TYR A 108 5.69 -12.75 0.42
CA TYR A 108 5.74 -13.77 -0.63
C TYR A 108 7.09 -13.80 -1.34
N LEU A 109 7.70 -12.64 -1.61
CA LEU A 109 9.05 -12.56 -2.19
C LEU A 109 10.11 -13.20 -1.28
N VAL A 110 9.98 -13.08 0.05
CA VAL A 110 10.89 -13.70 1.02
C VAL A 110 10.69 -15.21 1.12
N ILE A 111 9.44 -15.68 1.04
CA ILE A 111 9.14 -17.12 1.03
C ILE A 111 9.61 -17.78 -0.28
N LEU A 112 9.54 -17.08 -1.42
CA LEU A 112 9.83 -17.62 -2.74
C LEU A 112 11.16 -18.39 -2.87
N PRO A 113 12.32 -17.86 -2.44
CA PRO A 113 13.59 -18.60 -2.49
C PRO A 113 13.58 -19.87 -1.61
N ILE A 114 12.84 -19.89 -0.50
CA ILE A 114 12.70 -21.04 0.39
C ILE A 114 11.93 -22.17 -0.33
N LEU A 115 10.83 -21.82 -1.00
CA LEU A 115 10.01 -22.75 -1.79
C LEU A 115 10.78 -23.32 -2.98
N ILE A 116 11.57 -22.49 -3.68
CA ILE A 116 12.43 -22.94 -4.78
C ILE A 116 13.44 -23.98 -4.28
N ARG A 117 14.08 -23.75 -3.13
CA ARG A 117 15.02 -24.72 -2.53
C ARG A 117 14.35 -26.03 -2.14
N LYS A 118 13.11 -25.98 -1.66
CA LYS A 118 12.28 -27.15 -1.34
C LYS A 118 11.72 -27.87 -2.57
N LYS A 119 11.96 -27.35 -3.79
CA LYS A 119 11.45 -27.86 -5.07
C LYS A 119 9.94 -27.97 -5.13
N ASP A 120 9.24 -27.09 -4.41
CA ASP A 120 7.78 -27.12 -4.36
C ASP A 120 7.17 -26.28 -5.49
N THR A 121 7.17 -26.85 -6.70
CA THR A 121 6.87 -26.13 -7.95
C THR A 121 5.46 -25.53 -7.99
N ALA A 122 4.48 -26.20 -7.37
CA ALA A 122 3.10 -25.70 -7.31
C ALA A 122 3.01 -24.43 -6.46
N TYR A 123 3.59 -24.44 -5.26
CA TYR A 123 3.56 -23.27 -4.38
C TYR A 123 4.44 -22.13 -4.90
N VAL A 124 5.55 -22.43 -5.58
CA VAL A 124 6.35 -21.40 -6.29
C VAL A 124 5.49 -20.68 -7.33
N ALA A 125 4.76 -21.42 -8.16
CA ALA A 125 3.91 -20.84 -9.19
C ALA A 125 2.80 -19.96 -8.58
N ILE A 126 2.17 -20.42 -7.51
CA ILE A 126 1.12 -19.66 -6.79
C ILE A 126 1.71 -18.38 -6.21
N ALA A 127 2.85 -18.45 -5.52
CA ALA A 127 3.47 -17.27 -4.91
C ALA A 127 3.88 -16.21 -5.95
N ILE A 128 4.39 -16.63 -7.10
CA ILE A 128 4.69 -15.71 -8.22
C ILE A 128 3.41 -15.06 -8.73
N LEU A 129 2.35 -15.85 -8.92
CA LEU A 129 1.07 -15.34 -9.40
C LEU A 129 0.45 -14.33 -8.42
N GLU A 130 0.49 -14.61 -7.11
CA GLU A 130 0.06 -13.69 -6.06
C GLU A 130 0.82 -12.36 -6.11
N VAL A 131 2.16 -12.41 -6.20
CA VAL A 131 2.99 -11.20 -6.33
C VAL A 131 2.60 -10.39 -7.57
N LEU A 132 2.39 -11.05 -8.71
CA LEU A 132 1.98 -10.39 -9.95
C LEU A 132 0.59 -9.77 -9.83
N VAL A 133 -0.41 -10.50 -9.31
CA VAL A 133 -1.78 -10.00 -9.15
C VAL A 133 -1.80 -8.79 -8.22
N LEU A 134 -1.12 -8.86 -7.07
CA LEU A 134 -1.06 -7.75 -6.12
C LEU A 134 -0.35 -6.51 -6.70
N ALA A 135 0.77 -6.70 -7.41
CA ALA A 135 1.49 -5.60 -8.06
C ALA A 135 0.68 -4.96 -9.19
N LEU A 136 -0.02 -5.78 -9.99
CA LEU A 136 -0.86 -5.32 -11.08
C LEU A 136 -2.15 -4.64 -10.57
N ALA A 137 -2.72 -5.11 -9.46
CA ALA A 137 -3.84 -4.44 -8.79
C ALA A 137 -3.42 -3.05 -8.29
N ALA A 138 -2.25 -2.95 -7.64
CA ALA A 138 -1.69 -1.67 -7.20
C ALA A 138 -1.39 -0.71 -8.37
N SER A 139 -1.06 -1.24 -9.55
CA SER A 139 -0.81 -0.42 -10.75
C SER A 139 -2.06 0.21 -11.37
N GLY A 140 -3.26 -0.26 -11.01
CA GLY A 140 -4.52 0.14 -11.64
C GLY A 140 -4.74 -0.42 -13.06
N ILE A 141 -3.82 -1.24 -13.57
CA ILE A 141 -3.96 -1.96 -14.86
C ILE A 141 -5.02 -3.05 -14.74
N LEU A 142 -5.01 -3.80 -13.64
CA LEU A 142 -6.11 -4.69 -13.31
C LEU A 142 -7.28 -3.86 -12.79
N LYS A 143 -8.16 -3.45 -13.71
CA LYS A 143 -9.52 -2.99 -13.38
C LYS A 143 -10.38 -4.17 -12.91
N ALA A 144 -10.01 -4.77 -11.78
CA ALA A 144 -10.85 -5.73 -11.07
C ALA A 144 -11.91 -4.94 -10.28
N GLY A 145 -12.83 -4.31 -11.00
CA GLY A 145 -13.85 -3.43 -10.44
C GLY A 145 -14.33 -2.42 -11.47
N GLY A 146 -15.34 -2.78 -12.25
CA GLY A 146 -16.08 -1.82 -13.06
C GLY A 146 -17.08 -1.09 -12.18
N HIS A 147 -16.71 0.10 -11.69
CA HIS A 147 -17.62 1.12 -11.17
C HIS A 147 -17.02 2.51 -11.38
#